data_AF-A0A849L546-F1
#
_entry.id   AF-A0A849L546-F1
#
_cell.length_a   1.000
_cell.length_b   1.000
_cell.length_c   1.000
_cell.angle_alpha   90.00
_cell.angle_beta   90.00
_cell.angle_gamma   90.00
#
_symmetry.space_group_name_H-M   'P 1'
#
loop_
_entity.id
_entity.type
_entity.pdbx_description
1 polymer ?
#
loop_
_entity_poly.entity_id
_entity_poly.type
_entity_poly.pdbx_seq_one_letter_code
_entity_poly.pdbx_strand_id
1 'polypeptide(L)'
;MLALEPRSRTPRLLQVGTPILAVIATMIAGGLLFAALGKNPVEAIRIIFVDPFLDPFSRTELLVKAAPLAMIAIGLSFGFRAGVWNIGAEGQFIVGAISGGAVALAFWGTPGIWLLPLMTLAGALGGFVWAMIPAILRIRFGANEILVSLMLVYVADLFLSALVSGPLRDPAGFNFPESRRFHDSATLPILIERSRAHIGILVALGIGIAAYALLHAHNFGYQVKLMGTAPRAARFAGVNTSLMVAGCLGLSGALAGMAGLFEAAGPVGQLVPSLPVGYGFTAIIVAFLGRLDPLGILLASLVMALTYIGGETAQFTLQIPAAAISVFQGMLLFFLLGLDVLARYRLRLVRRAH
;
A
#
# COMPACT_ATOMS: atom_id res chain seq x y z
N MET A 1 13.40 15.36 -34.06
CA MET A 1 13.01 15.42 -32.63
C MET A 1 12.06 14.27 -32.35
N LEU A 2 12.23 13.56 -31.24
CA LEU A 2 11.27 12.56 -30.77
C LEU A 2 10.09 13.30 -30.15
N ALA A 3 8.89 13.13 -30.70
CA ALA A 3 7.65 13.70 -30.18
C ALA A 3 6.74 12.58 -29.67
N LEU A 4 6.10 12.79 -28.52
CA LEU A 4 5.09 11.88 -27.97
C LEU A 4 3.71 12.29 -28.48
N GLU A 5 3.11 11.47 -29.34
CA GLU A 5 1.73 11.69 -29.81
C GLU A 5 0.75 10.80 -29.03
N PRO A 6 -0.30 11.35 -28.40
CA PRO A 6 -1.28 10.54 -27.68
C PRO A 6 -1.99 9.56 -28.63
N ARG A 7 -2.14 8.30 -28.22
CA ARG A 7 -2.92 7.31 -28.98
C ARG A 7 -4.41 7.60 -28.82
N SER A 8 -5.15 7.61 -29.93
CA SER A 8 -6.62 7.76 -29.92
C SER A 8 -7.34 6.60 -29.21
N ARG A 9 -6.79 5.39 -29.27
CA ARG A 9 -7.17 4.24 -28.44
C ARG A 9 -5.93 3.42 -28.08
N THR A 10 -5.80 3.05 -26.81
CA THR A 10 -4.78 2.10 -26.36
C THR A 10 -5.33 0.68 -26.53
N PRO A 11 -4.73 -0.19 -27.36
CA PRO A 11 -5.21 -1.55 -27.56
C PRO A 11 -5.28 -2.31 -26.23
N ARG A 12 -6.32 -3.15 -26.05
CA ARG A 12 -6.50 -3.95 -24.82
C ARG A 12 -5.32 -4.89 -24.52
N LEU A 13 -4.57 -5.28 -25.55
CA LEU A 13 -3.37 -6.12 -25.44
C LEU A 13 -2.13 -5.34 -24.95
N LEU A 14 -2.05 -4.04 -25.27
CA LEU A 14 -0.99 -3.15 -24.79
C LEU A 14 -1.27 -2.70 -23.36
N GLN A 15 -2.52 -2.34 -23.07
CA GLN A 15 -3.11 -2.51 -21.74
C GLN A 15 -2.93 -3.97 -21.29
N VAL A 16 -3.05 -4.46 -20.07
CA VAL A 16 -2.77 -5.90 -19.73
C VAL A 16 -1.32 -6.39 -19.97
N GLY A 17 -0.72 -6.22 -21.16
CA GLY A 17 0.67 -6.55 -21.44
C GLY A 17 1.67 -5.62 -20.76
N THR A 18 1.33 -4.35 -20.50
CA THR A 18 2.26 -3.38 -19.85
C THR A 18 2.77 -3.87 -18.49
N PRO A 19 1.89 -4.27 -17.54
CA PRO A 19 2.32 -4.83 -16.25
C PRO A 19 3.26 -6.02 -16.39
N ILE A 20 2.97 -6.94 -17.30
CA ILE A 20 3.77 -8.15 -17.53
C ILE A 20 5.15 -7.76 -18.08
N LEU A 21 5.19 -6.87 -19.07
CA LEU A 21 6.43 -6.34 -19.63
C LEU A 21 7.24 -5.56 -18.58
N ALA A 22 6.58 -4.84 -17.67
CA ALA A 22 7.25 -4.14 -16.58
C ALA A 22 7.92 -5.11 -15.62
N VAL A 23 7.23 -6.19 -15.24
CA VAL A 23 7.81 -7.26 -14.40
C VAL A 23 9.01 -7.91 -15.11
N ILE A 24 8.89 -8.25 -16.40
CA ILE A 24 10.00 -8.82 -17.18
C ILE A 24 11.18 -7.86 -17.27
N ALA A 25 10.93 -6.58 -17.58
CA ALA A 25 11.98 -5.56 -17.64
C ALA A 25 12.67 -5.39 -16.28
N THR A 26 11.91 -5.47 -15.18
CA THR A 26 12.43 -5.43 -13.81
C THR A 26 13.28 -6.66 -13.51
N MET A 27 12.86 -7.85 -13.91
CA MET A 27 13.66 -9.07 -13.74
C MET A 27 14.99 -8.97 -14.49
N ILE A 28 14.99 -8.47 -15.73
CA ILE A 28 16.21 -8.30 -16.53
C ILE A 28 17.13 -7.27 -15.88
N ALA A 29 16.63 -6.06 -15.63
CA ALA A 29 17.45 -4.97 -15.12
C ALA A 29 17.87 -5.20 -13.65
N GLY A 30 17.01 -5.81 -12.84
CA GLY A 30 17.33 -6.22 -11.48
C GLY A 30 18.32 -7.38 -11.44
N GLY A 31 18.24 -8.32 -12.38
CA GLY A 31 19.30 -9.30 -12.61
C GLY A 31 20.64 -8.63 -12.89
N LEU A 32 20.67 -7.63 -13.78
CA LEU A 32 21.90 -6.85 -14.04
C LEU A 32 22.41 -6.12 -12.79
N LEU A 33 21.51 -5.57 -11.96
CA LEU A 33 21.87 -4.97 -10.67
C LEU A 33 22.53 -6.00 -9.74
N PHE A 34 21.95 -7.19 -9.60
CA PHE A 34 22.51 -8.24 -8.76
C PHE A 34 23.84 -8.77 -9.30
N ALA A 35 24.00 -8.87 -10.62
CA ALA A 35 25.26 -9.20 -11.26
C ALA A 35 26.34 -8.13 -10.99
N ALA A 36 25.98 -6.85 -11.03
CA ALA A 36 26.88 -5.76 -10.67
C ALA A 36 27.29 -5.78 -9.19
N LEU A 37 26.46 -6.36 -8.32
CA LEU A 37 26.78 -6.62 -6.91
C LEU A 37 27.56 -7.94 -6.69
N GLY A 38 27.99 -8.60 -7.77
CA GLY A 38 28.74 -9.86 -7.70
C GLY A 38 27.91 -11.08 -7.32
N LYS A 39 26.57 -11.00 -7.44
CA LYS A 39 25.64 -12.11 -7.14
C LYS A 39 25.15 -12.75 -8.43
N ASN A 40 24.83 -14.04 -8.38
CA ASN A 40 24.27 -14.74 -9.53
C ASN A 40 22.86 -14.20 -9.85
N PRO A 41 22.64 -13.59 -11.04
CA PRO A 41 21.37 -12.96 -11.37
C PRO A 41 20.23 -13.97 -11.54
N VAL A 42 20.52 -15.16 -12.07
CA VAL A 42 19.51 -16.20 -12.29
C VAL A 42 19.05 -16.77 -10.95
N GLU A 43 19.99 -16.97 -10.03
CA GLU A 43 19.69 -17.42 -8.67
C GLU A 43 18.87 -16.38 -7.90
N ALA A 44 19.25 -15.11 -7.96
CA ALA A 44 18.50 -14.03 -7.32
C ALA A 44 17.06 -13.94 -7.85
N ILE A 45 16.86 -14.02 -9.17
CA ILE A 45 15.53 -14.01 -9.77
C ILE A 45 14.71 -15.24 -9.36
N ARG A 46 15.34 -16.42 -9.31
CA ARG A 46 14.67 -17.66 -8.85
C ARG A 46 14.22 -17.53 -7.39
N ILE A 47 15.10 -17.06 -6.51
CA ILE A 47 14.77 -16.85 -5.08
C ILE A 47 13.61 -15.86 -4.93
N ILE A 48 13.60 -14.80 -5.75
CA ILE A 48 12.56 -13.77 -5.63
C ILE A 48 11.21 -14.25 -6.18
N PHE A 49 11.18 -14.90 -7.35
CA PHE A 49 9.93 -15.17 -8.08
C PHE A 49 9.46 -16.61 -8.08
N VAL A 50 10.31 -17.59 -7.75
CA VAL A 50 9.99 -19.02 -7.86
C VAL A 50 9.93 -19.67 -6.48
N ASP A 51 10.95 -19.50 -5.66
CA ASP A 51 11.07 -20.20 -4.38
C ASP A 51 9.88 -19.95 -3.42
N PRO A 52 9.27 -18.74 -3.34
CA PRO A 52 8.09 -18.51 -2.50
C PRO A 52 6.86 -19.33 -2.91
N PHE A 53 6.79 -19.79 -4.17
CA PHE A 53 5.74 -20.71 -4.62
C PHE A 53 6.05 -22.16 -4.32
N LEU A 54 7.31 -22.53 -4.06
CA LEU A 54 7.69 -23.91 -3.79
C LEU A 54 7.50 -24.26 -2.31
N ASP A 55 7.82 -23.32 -1.43
CA ASP A 55 7.73 -23.50 0.01
C ASP A 55 6.29 -23.26 0.55
N PRO A 56 5.66 -24.24 1.22
CA PRO A 56 4.31 -24.10 1.78
C PRO A 56 4.17 -22.94 2.78
N PHE A 57 5.21 -22.66 3.57
CA PHE A 57 5.18 -21.56 4.54
C PHE A 57 5.16 -20.21 3.82
N SER A 58 6.06 -20.02 2.85
CA SER A 58 6.14 -18.82 2.01
C SER A 58 4.84 -18.53 1.25
N ARG A 59 4.09 -19.55 0.83
CA ARG A 59 2.76 -19.36 0.20
C ARG A 59 1.76 -18.71 1.15
N THR A 60 1.77 -19.09 2.43
CA THR A 60 0.88 -18.47 3.42
C THR A 60 1.32 -17.05 3.76
N GLU A 61 2.63 -16.83 3.84
CA GLU A 61 3.21 -15.51 4.09
C GLU A 61 2.91 -14.52 2.96
N LEU A 62 2.88 -15.01 1.71
CA LEU A 62 2.45 -14.28 0.53
C LEU A 62 1.08 -13.63 0.71
N LEU A 63 0.11 -14.37 1.26
CA LEU A 63 -1.23 -13.87 1.51
C LEU A 63 -1.26 -12.87 2.67
N VAL A 64 -0.50 -13.16 3.73
CA VAL A 64 -0.37 -12.28 4.90
C VAL A 64 0.17 -10.91 4.51
N LYS A 65 1.20 -10.87 3.66
CA LYS A 65 1.82 -9.63 3.18
C LYS A 65 1.00 -8.94 2.08
N ALA A 66 0.31 -9.70 1.23
CA ALA A 66 -0.55 -9.12 0.19
C ALA A 66 -1.79 -8.41 0.77
N ALA A 67 -2.34 -8.88 1.89
CA ALA A 67 -3.54 -8.30 2.50
C ALA A 67 -3.42 -6.80 2.86
N PRO A 68 -2.44 -6.35 3.67
CA PRO A 68 -2.29 -4.92 4.00
C PRO A 68 -1.94 -4.09 2.76
N LEU A 69 -1.09 -4.61 1.86
CA LEU A 69 -0.76 -3.93 0.60
C LEU A 69 -2.00 -3.70 -0.27
N ALA A 70 -2.88 -4.69 -0.39
CA ALA A 70 -4.14 -4.58 -1.12
C ALA A 70 -5.06 -3.52 -0.50
N MET A 71 -5.25 -3.57 0.83
CA MET A 71 -6.13 -2.63 1.54
C MET A 71 -5.69 -1.18 1.33
N ILE A 72 -4.41 -0.89 1.54
CA ILE A 72 -3.85 0.45 1.32
C ILE A 72 -4.00 0.86 -0.14
N ALA A 73 -3.61 0.00 -1.08
CA ALA A 73 -3.65 0.30 -2.51
C ALA A 73 -5.08 0.53 -3.03
N ILE A 74 -6.07 -0.23 -2.54
CA ILE A 74 -7.48 -0.02 -2.83
C ILE A 74 -7.90 1.37 -2.36
N GLY A 75 -7.56 1.77 -1.14
CA GLY A 75 -7.85 3.12 -0.64
C GLY A 75 -7.22 4.22 -1.48
N LEU A 76 -5.93 4.07 -1.80
CA LEU A 76 -5.19 4.99 -2.67
C LEU A 76 -5.81 5.11 -4.07
N SER A 77 -6.36 4.02 -4.59
CA SER A 77 -6.91 3.99 -5.95
C SER A 77 -8.03 4.99 -6.18
N PHE A 78 -8.89 5.23 -5.19
CA PHE A 78 -9.97 6.22 -5.30
C PHE A 78 -9.41 7.64 -5.40
N GLY A 79 -8.41 7.97 -4.57
CA GLY A 79 -7.71 9.24 -4.62
C GLY A 79 -7.02 9.48 -5.96
N PHE A 80 -6.14 8.55 -6.36
CA PHE A 80 -5.40 8.68 -7.62
C PHE A 80 -6.31 8.79 -8.83
N ARG A 81 -7.44 8.06 -8.84
CA ARG A 81 -8.42 8.12 -9.92
C ARG A 81 -9.21 9.44 -9.93
N ALA A 82 -9.36 10.10 -8.78
CA ALA A 82 -9.95 11.44 -8.64
C ALA A 82 -8.95 12.59 -8.86
N GLY A 83 -7.66 12.31 -9.09
CA GLY A 83 -6.61 13.33 -9.17
C GLY A 83 -6.21 13.89 -7.80
N VAL A 84 -6.43 13.12 -6.72
CA VAL A 84 -6.05 13.43 -5.35
C VAL A 84 -4.91 12.52 -4.93
N TRP A 85 -3.74 13.09 -4.64
CA TRP A 85 -2.54 12.30 -4.36
C TRP A 85 -2.31 12.19 -2.86
N ASN A 86 -2.37 10.96 -2.35
CA ASN A 86 -2.06 10.64 -0.96
C ASN A 86 -0.74 9.86 -0.88
N ILE A 87 0.35 10.55 -0.57
CA ILE A 87 1.65 9.88 -0.36
C ILE A 87 1.82 9.47 1.10
N GLY A 88 1.09 10.11 2.01
CA GLY A 88 1.12 9.87 3.46
C GLY A 88 0.40 8.62 3.95
N ALA A 89 0.14 7.63 3.09
CA ALA A 89 -0.52 6.39 3.49
C ALA A 89 0.29 5.60 4.54
N GLU A 90 1.62 5.70 4.51
CA GLU A 90 2.50 5.12 5.54
C GLU A 90 2.20 5.73 6.92
N GLY A 91 2.05 7.05 7.00
CA GLY A 91 1.69 7.72 8.25
C GLY A 91 0.29 7.33 8.75
N GLN A 92 -0.67 7.16 7.83
CA GLN A 92 -2.02 6.70 8.15
C GLN A 92 -2.02 5.24 8.65
N PHE A 93 -1.17 4.39 8.07
CA PHE A 93 -0.90 3.03 8.52
C PHE A 93 -0.35 3.03 9.96
N ILE A 94 0.67 3.84 10.24
CA ILE A 94 1.26 3.95 11.59
C ILE A 94 0.22 4.43 12.61
N VAL A 95 -0.50 5.51 12.31
CA VAL A 95 -1.49 6.08 13.25
C VAL A 95 -2.68 5.14 13.45
N GLY A 96 -3.08 4.38 12.44
CA GLY A 96 -4.07 3.33 12.60
C GLY A 96 -3.59 2.18 13.50
N ALA A 97 -2.34 1.75 13.36
CA ALA A 97 -1.74 0.78 14.27
C ALA A 97 -1.71 1.29 15.71
N ILE A 98 -1.29 2.55 15.93
CA ILE A 98 -1.31 3.19 17.24
C ILE A 98 -2.73 3.22 17.82
N SER A 99 -3.71 3.68 17.04
CA SER A 99 -5.09 3.89 17.52
C SER A 99 -5.75 2.57 17.87
N GLY A 100 -5.63 1.55 17.01
CA GLY A 100 -6.16 0.22 17.27
C GLY A 100 -5.38 -0.52 18.37
N GLY A 101 -4.05 -0.40 18.39
CA GLY A 101 -3.19 -0.97 19.43
C GLY A 101 -3.41 -0.34 20.80
N ALA A 102 -3.68 0.97 20.87
CA ALA A 102 -4.04 1.64 22.12
C ALA A 102 -5.34 1.08 22.71
N VAL A 103 -6.33 0.72 21.88
CA VAL A 103 -7.55 0.01 22.34
C VAL A 103 -7.19 -1.36 22.88
N ALA A 104 -6.34 -2.13 22.19
CA ALA A 104 -5.86 -3.43 22.67
C ALA A 104 -5.20 -3.35 24.05
N LEU A 105 -4.41 -2.30 24.27
CA LEU A 105 -3.70 -2.05 25.52
C LEU A 105 -4.62 -1.51 26.62
N ALA A 106 -5.61 -0.69 26.28
CA ALA A 106 -6.59 -0.16 27.23
C ALA A 106 -7.46 -1.28 27.83
N PHE A 107 -7.79 -2.30 27.04
CA PHE A 107 -8.54 -3.49 27.47
C PHE A 107 -7.64 -4.71 27.71
N TRP A 108 -6.35 -4.49 27.98
CA TRP A 108 -5.38 -5.57 28.17
C TRP A 108 -5.82 -6.50 29.32
N GLY A 109 -5.91 -7.80 29.03
CA GLY A 109 -6.40 -8.82 29.97
C GLY A 109 -7.92 -9.04 29.97
N THR A 110 -8.69 -8.30 29.15
CA THR A 110 -10.14 -8.52 28.99
C THR A 110 -10.41 -9.41 27.77
N PRO A 111 -10.89 -10.64 27.95
CA PRO A 111 -11.30 -11.48 26.83
C PRO A 111 -12.60 -10.97 26.21
N GLY A 112 -12.69 -10.95 24.88
CA GLY A 112 -13.91 -10.55 24.19
C GLY A 112 -13.77 -10.54 22.68
N ILE A 113 -14.70 -11.20 21.98
CA ILE A 113 -14.74 -11.21 20.51
C ILE A 113 -15.04 -9.83 19.90
N TRP A 114 -15.61 -8.92 20.71
CA TRP A 114 -15.90 -7.53 20.34
C TRP A 114 -14.67 -6.64 20.28
N LEU A 115 -13.55 -7.07 20.89
CA LEU A 115 -12.33 -6.27 20.98
C LEU A 115 -11.70 -6.06 19.60
N LEU A 116 -11.58 -7.11 18.78
CA LEU A 116 -11.03 -7.01 17.44
C LEU A 116 -11.84 -6.07 16.51
N PRO A 117 -13.18 -6.17 16.42
CA PRO A 117 -13.99 -5.18 15.70
C PRO A 117 -13.78 -3.76 16.21
N LEU A 118 -13.73 -3.55 17.53
CA LEU A 118 -13.51 -2.23 18.11
C LEU A 118 -12.13 -1.67 17.77
N MET A 119 -11.08 -2.50 17.87
CA MET A 119 -9.72 -2.15 17.44
C MET A 119 -9.71 -1.79 15.95
N THR A 120 -10.38 -2.58 15.12
CA THR A 120 -10.48 -2.36 13.66
C THR A 120 -11.13 -1.01 13.34
N LEU A 121 -12.22 -0.68 14.03
CA LEU A 121 -12.87 0.62 13.91
C LEU A 121 -11.96 1.74 14.39
N ALA A 122 -11.28 1.57 15.53
CA ALA A 122 -10.35 2.58 16.06
C ALA A 122 -9.15 2.80 15.13
N GLY A 123 -8.59 1.75 14.53
CA GLY A 123 -7.50 1.85 13.56
C GLY A 123 -7.94 2.53 12.27
N ALA A 124 -9.12 2.18 11.75
CA ALA A 124 -9.70 2.85 10.58
C ALA A 124 -10.01 4.33 10.88
N LEU A 125 -10.60 4.65 12.04
CA LEU A 125 -10.87 6.02 12.45
C LEU A 125 -9.58 6.83 12.66
N GLY A 126 -8.56 6.23 13.28
CA GLY A 126 -7.25 6.87 13.46
C GLY A 126 -6.62 7.26 12.13
N GLY A 127 -6.57 6.32 11.18
CA GLY A 127 -6.09 6.59 9.83
C GLY A 127 -6.94 7.61 9.07
N PHE A 128 -8.27 7.55 9.21
CA PHE A 128 -9.20 8.54 8.63
C PHE A 128 -8.92 9.95 9.16
N VAL A 129 -8.84 10.11 10.49
CA VAL A 129 -8.58 11.40 11.15
C VAL A 129 -7.21 11.95 10.74
N TRP A 130 -6.19 11.09 10.66
CA TRP A 130 -4.86 11.49 10.18
C TRP A 130 -4.89 11.99 8.73
N ALA A 131 -5.65 11.32 7.86
CA ALA A 131 -5.84 11.75 6.48
C ALA A 131 -6.68 13.03 6.32
N MET A 132 -7.48 13.40 7.32
CA MET A 132 -8.21 14.67 7.30
C MET A 132 -7.30 15.88 7.42
N ILE A 133 -6.10 15.75 8.01
CA ILE A 133 -5.14 16.86 8.12
C ILE A 133 -4.77 17.41 6.73
N PRO A 134 -4.20 16.61 5.79
CA PRO A 134 -3.92 17.11 4.45
C PRO A 134 -5.20 17.45 3.67
N ALA A 135 -6.32 16.77 3.92
CA ALA A 135 -7.58 17.07 3.24
C ALA A 135 -8.09 18.48 3.58
N ILE A 136 -8.17 18.81 4.87
CA ILE A 136 -8.62 20.11 5.36
C ILE A 136 -7.67 21.21 4.89
N LEU A 137 -6.35 20.95 4.98
CA LEU A 137 -5.35 21.94 4.57
C LEU A 137 -5.44 22.26 3.07
N ARG A 138 -5.66 21.23 2.24
CA ARG A 138 -5.92 21.43 0.81
C ARG A 138 -7.23 22.17 0.55
N ILE A 139 -8.32 21.77 1.20
CA ILE A 139 -9.66 22.32 0.97
C ILE A 139 -9.75 23.80 1.39
N ARG A 140 -9.16 24.14 2.54
CA ARG A 140 -9.29 25.47 3.16
C ARG A 140 -8.20 26.43 2.73
N PHE A 141 -6.98 25.94 2.55
CA PHE A 141 -5.81 26.79 2.31
C PHE A 141 -5.13 26.54 0.97
N GLY A 142 -5.61 25.59 0.15
CA GLY A 142 -4.98 25.26 -1.13
C GLY A 142 -3.59 24.65 -0.98
N ALA A 143 -3.26 24.10 0.20
CA ALA A 143 -1.97 23.46 0.44
C ALA A 143 -1.78 22.25 -0.47
N ASN A 144 -0.53 22.00 -0.90
CA ASN A 144 -0.19 20.83 -1.69
C ASN A 144 -0.28 19.57 -0.83
N GLU A 145 -1.32 18.74 -1.09
CA GLU A 145 -1.57 17.53 -0.33
C GLU A 145 -0.44 16.49 -0.42
N ILE A 146 0.35 16.50 -1.51
CA ILE A 146 1.48 15.58 -1.70
C ILE A 146 2.54 15.87 -0.64
N LEU A 147 2.93 17.14 -0.51
CA LEU A 147 3.98 17.55 0.43
C LEU A 147 3.51 17.36 1.87
N VAL A 148 2.30 17.84 2.19
CA VAL A 148 1.75 17.73 3.56
C VAL A 148 1.63 16.27 3.98
N SER A 149 1.05 15.41 3.13
CA SER A 149 0.88 14.00 3.47
C SER A 149 2.22 13.27 3.61
N LEU A 150 3.21 13.57 2.76
CA LEU A 150 4.56 13.01 2.88
C LEU A 150 5.25 13.45 4.18
N MET A 151 5.18 14.74 4.53
CA MET A 151 5.82 15.24 5.76
C MET A 151 5.18 14.67 7.02
N LEU A 152 3.87 14.42 7.01
CA LEU A 152 3.16 13.79 8.13
C LEU A 152 3.56 12.33 8.36
N VAL A 153 4.24 11.66 7.43
CA VAL A 153 4.79 10.31 7.67
C VAL A 153 5.87 10.36 8.75
N TYR A 154 6.81 11.30 8.65
CA TYR A 154 7.87 11.47 9.66
C TYR A 154 7.31 11.83 11.02
N VAL A 155 6.25 12.65 11.06
CA VAL A 155 5.55 12.98 12.31
C VAL A 155 4.92 11.72 12.92
N ALA A 156 4.26 10.88 12.11
CA ALA A 156 3.66 9.64 12.59
C ALA A 156 4.70 8.65 13.15
N ASP A 157 5.86 8.54 12.50
CA ASP A 157 6.97 7.69 12.95
C ASP A 157 7.55 8.15 14.30
N LEU A 158 7.85 9.45 14.42
CA LEU A 158 8.28 10.04 15.68
C LEU A 158 7.20 9.91 16.77
N PHE A 159 5.93 10.02 16.39
CA PHE A 159 4.81 9.88 17.30
C PHE A 159 4.68 8.44 17.82
N LEU A 160 4.79 7.43 16.95
CA LEU A 160 4.87 6.02 17.35
C LEU A 160 6.00 5.82 18.36
N SER A 161 7.22 6.26 18.00
CA SER A 161 8.42 6.13 18.82
C SER A 161 8.26 6.77 20.20
N ALA A 162 7.67 7.96 20.25
CA ALA A 162 7.38 8.66 21.51
C ALA A 162 6.36 7.91 22.37
N LEU A 163 5.33 7.32 21.77
CA LEU A 163 4.29 6.59 22.50
C LEU A 163 4.81 5.26 23.07
N VAL A 164 5.53 4.47 22.29
CA VAL A 164 6.07 3.16 22.73
C VAL A 164 7.26 3.32 23.69
N SER A 165 7.92 4.47 23.70
CA SER A 165 8.94 4.81 24.71
C SER A 165 8.33 5.46 25.97
N GLY A 166 7.10 5.97 25.88
CA GLY A 166 6.40 6.69 26.94
C GLY A 166 5.13 5.98 27.39
N PRO A 167 3.92 6.53 27.10
CA PRO A 167 2.66 6.08 27.69
C PRO A 167 2.21 4.66 27.31
N LEU A 168 2.57 4.17 26.13
CA LEU A 168 2.19 2.82 25.66
C LEU A 168 3.25 1.76 25.96
N ARG A 169 4.37 2.15 26.58
CA ARG A 169 5.49 1.26 26.89
C ARG A 169 5.06 0.15 27.84
N ASP A 170 5.59 -1.05 27.65
CA ASP A 170 5.44 -2.13 28.61
C ASP A 170 6.13 -1.77 29.95
N PRO A 171 5.39 -1.68 31.08
CA PRO A 171 5.99 -1.49 32.40
C PRO A 171 6.95 -2.61 32.81
N ALA A 172 6.79 -3.82 32.25
CA ALA A 172 7.67 -4.97 32.49
C ALA A 172 8.75 -5.12 31.40
N GLY A 173 8.79 -4.23 30.39
CA GLY A 173 9.65 -4.35 29.22
C GLY A 173 11.10 -3.89 29.43
N PHE A 174 11.63 -3.83 30.65
CA PHE A 174 13.02 -3.46 30.97
C PHE A 174 13.56 -2.21 30.22
N ASN A 175 12.72 -1.18 30.03
CA ASN A 175 13.04 0.06 29.32
C ASN A 175 13.27 -0.09 27.80
N PHE A 176 12.91 -1.24 27.20
CA PHE A 176 12.81 -1.37 25.74
C PHE A 176 11.61 -0.56 25.21
N PRO A 177 11.75 0.12 24.05
CA PRO A 177 10.72 0.99 23.49
C PRO A 177 9.64 0.18 22.76
N GLU A 178 8.98 -0.74 23.46
CA GLU A 178 7.92 -1.60 22.90
C GLU A 178 6.69 -1.56 23.81
N SER A 179 5.50 -1.75 23.22
CA SER A 179 4.29 -1.94 24.03
C SER A 179 4.22 -3.32 24.65
N ARG A 180 3.26 -3.53 25.56
CA ARG A 180 2.88 -4.90 25.94
C ARG A 180 2.48 -5.70 24.71
N ARG A 181 2.73 -7.00 24.75
CA ARG A 181 2.08 -7.95 23.85
C ARG A 181 0.57 -7.88 24.02
N PHE A 182 -0.12 -7.85 22.89
CA PHE A 182 -1.57 -7.88 22.86
C PHE A 182 -2.05 -9.22 23.43
N HIS A 183 -3.18 -9.16 24.13
CA HIS A 183 -3.85 -10.35 24.64
C HIS A 183 -4.36 -11.21 23.46
N ASP A 184 -4.56 -12.51 23.65
CA ASP A 184 -4.99 -13.42 22.58
C ASP A 184 -6.34 -13.02 21.95
N SER A 185 -7.21 -12.34 22.71
CA SER A 185 -8.47 -11.78 22.17
C SER A 185 -8.28 -10.53 21.32
N ALA A 186 -7.09 -9.93 21.33
CA ALA A 186 -6.71 -8.75 20.56
C ALA A 186 -5.76 -9.08 19.40
N THR A 187 -5.43 -10.37 19.19
CA THR A 187 -4.65 -10.82 18.03
C THR A 187 -5.55 -11.41 16.95
N LEU A 188 -5.13 -11.34 15.69
CA LEU A 188 -5.94 -11.82 14.58
C LEU A 188 -6.04 -13.36 14.60
N PRO A 189 -7.27 -13.94 14.52
CA PRO A 189 -7.46 -15.38 14.44
C PRO A 189 -6.75 -15.98 13.23
N ILE A 190 -5.98 -17.03 13.47
CA ILE A 190 -5.25 -17.79 12.45
C ILE A 190 -6.25 -18.70 11.70
N LEU A 191 -6.19 -18.68 10.36
CA LEU A 191 -7.06 -19.44 9.46
C LEU A 191 -6.50 -20.83 9.14
N ILE A 192 -5.18 -20.95 9.04
CA ILE A 192 -4.49 -22.20 8.70
C ILE A 192 -3.54 -22.53 9.85
N GLU A 193 -3.78 -23.67 10.50
CA GLU A 193 -2.94 -24.12 11.62
C GLU A 193 -1.45 -24.17 11.23
N ARG A 194 -0.58 -23.77 12.17
CA ARG A 194 0.88 -23.70 11.99
C ARG A 194 1.34 -22.74 10.88
N SER A 195 0.51 -21.78 10.50
CA SER A 195 0.87 -20.68 9.61
C SER A 195 0.59 -19.32 10.26
N ARG A 196 1.00 -18.24 9.60
CA ARG A 196 0.64 -16.86 9.98
C ARG A 196 -0.59 -16.34 9.25
N ALA A 197 -1.22 -17.17 8.40
CA ALA A 197 -2.40 -16.78 7.65
C ALA A 197 -3.56 -16.49 8.61
N HIS A 198 -4.08 -15.26 8.57
CA HIS A 198 -5.07 -14.78 9.52
C HIS A 198 -6.28 -14.15 8.84
N ILE A 199 -7.36 -13.91 9.61
CA ILE A 199 -8.63 -13.38 9.10
C ILE A 199 -8.51 -12.09 8.27
N GLY A 200 -7.48 -11.28 8.51
CA GLY A 200 -7.19 -10.08 7.71
C GLY A 200 -7.11 -10.32 6.19
N ILE A 201 -6.76 -11.53 5.74
CA ILE A 201 -6.77 -11.92 4.31
C ILE A 201 -8.21 -11.88 3.76
N LEU A 202 -9.17 -12.45 4.50
CA LEU A 202 -10.58 -12.47 4.10
C LEU A 202 -11.17 -11.06 4.13
N VAL A 203 -10.78 -10.25 5.11
CA VAL A 203 -11.19 -8.85 5.19
C VAL A 203 -10.66 -8.05 3.99
N ALA A 204 -9.40 -8.24 3.59
CA ALA A 204 -8.83 -7.59 2.41
C ALA A 204 -9.57 -7.98 1.12
N LEU A 205 -9.94 -9.26 0.96
CA LEU A 205 -10.76 -9.72 -0.16
C LEU A 205 -12.16 -9.09 -0.14
N GLY A 206 -12.81 -9.04 1.04
CA GLY A 206 -14.10 -8.39 1.22
C GLY A 206 -14.05 -6.89 0.86
N ILE A 207 -13.00 -6.18 1.28
CA ILE A 207 -12.75 -4.78 0.91
C ILE A 207 -12.55 -4.65 -0.60
N GLY A 208 -11.84 -5.57 -1.25
CA GLY A 208 -11.69 -5.59 -2.70
C GLY A 208 -13.03 -5.69 -3.44
N ILE A 209 -13.91 -6.58 -3.00
CA ILE A 209 -15.26 -6.74 -3.57
C ILE A 209 -16.11 -5.49 -3.31
N ALA A 210 -16.13 -4.99 -2.08
CA ALA A 210 -16.87 -3.79 -1.71
C ALA A 210 -16.38 -2.55 -2.48
N ALA A 211 -15.07 -2.39 -2.62
CA ALA A 211 -14.47 -1.32 -3.40
C ALA A 211 -14.77 -1.44 -4.89
N TYR A 212 -14.79 -2.66 -5.43
CA TYR A 212 -15.20 -2.89 -6.82
C TYR A 212 -16.64 -2.42 -7.06
N ALA A 213 -17.56 -2.82 -6.17
CA ALA A 213 -18.95 -2.37 -6.22
C ALA A 213 -19.08 -0.85 -6.05
N LEU A 214 -18.37 -0.26 -5.06
CA LEU A 214 -18.38 1.19 -4.82
C LEU A 214 -17.86 1.97 -6.04
N LEU A 215 -16.82 1.45 -6.71
CA LEU A 215 -16.20 2.11 -7.84
C LEU A 215 -17.01 1.97 -9.14
N HIS A 216 -17.66 0.82 -9.38
CA HIS A 216 -18.35 0.54 -10.64
C HIS A 216 -19.86 0.76 -10.59
N ALA A 217 -20.50 0.49 -9.45
CA ALA A 217 -21.95 0.50 -9.32
C ALA A 217 -22.51 1.69 -8.51
N HIS A 218 -21.68 2.43 -7.76
CA HIS A 218 -22.16 3.53 -6.91
C HIS A 218 -21.85 4.92 -7.50
N ASN A 219 -22.74 5.89 -7.19
CA ASN A 219 -22.57 7.31 -7.51
C ASN A 219 -21.22 7.90 -7.06
N PHE A 220 -20.68 7.50 -5.89
CA PHE A 220 -19.37 7.95 -5.42
C PHE A 220 -18.27 7.57 -6.41
N GLY A 221 -18.24 6.30 -6.86
CA GLY A 221 -17.31 5.83 -7.87
C GLY A 221 -17.44 6.54 -9.22
N TYR A 222 -18.66 6.90 -9.62
CA TYR A 222 -18.90 7.72 -10.81
C TYR A 222 -18.31 9.13 -10.65
N GLN A 223 -18.55 9.80 -9.52
CA GLN A 223 -18.01 11.13 -9.22
C GLN A 223 -16.48 11.13 -9.16
N VAL A 224 -15.87 10.11 -8.55
CA VAL A 224 -14.41 9.89 -8.56
C VAL A 224 -13.86 9.84 -9.98
N LYS A 225 -14.46 9.01 -10.86
CA LYS A 225 -14.03 8.87 -12.26
C LYS A 225 -14.20 10.17 -13.05
N LEU A 226 -15.32 10.87 -12.85
CA LEU A 226 -15.61 12.13 -13.54
C LEU A 226 -14.64 13.24 -13.11
N MET A 227 -14.33 13.31 -11.81
CA MET A 227 -13.40 14.29 -11.25
C MET A 227 -12.00 14.17 -11.84
N GLY A 228 -11.47 12.96 -12.01
CA GLY A 228 -10.13 12.76 -12.57
C GLY A 228 -10.02 12.93 -14.08
N THR A 229 -11.11 12.68 -14.83
CA THR A 229 -11.10 12.75 -16.30
C THR A 229 -11.49 14.12 -16.83
N ALA A 230 -12.49 14.76 -16.23
CA ALA A 230 -13.00 16.06 -16.65
C ALA A 230 -13.42 16.92 -15.44
N PRO A 231 -12.46 17.53 -14.71
CA PRO A 231 -12.74 18.33 -13.51
C PRO A 231 -13.77 19.46 -13.73
N ARG A 232 -13.74 20.09 -14.92
CA ARG A 232 -14.70 21.14 -15.30
C ARG A 232 -16.12 20.59 -15.46
N ALA A 233 -16.26 19.43 -16.10
CA ALA A 233 -17.55 18.76 -16.26
C ALA A 233 -18.07 18.25 -14.91
N ALA A 234 -17.19 17.76 -14.03
CA ALA A 234 -17.55 17.36 -12.66
C ALA A 234 -18.18 18.52 -11.87
N ARG A 235 -17.58 19.72 -11.93
CA ARG A 235 -18.15 20.92 -11.28
C ARG A 235 -19.50 21.31 -11.89
N PHE A 236 -19.63 21.26 -13.21
CA PHE A 236 -20.90 21.54 -13.89
C PHE A 236 -22.00 20.52 -13.53
N ALA A 237 -21.63 19.26 -13.34
CA ALA A 237 -22.52 18.20 -12.89
C ALA A 237 -22.84 18.24 -11.37
N GLY A 238 -22.43 19.30 -10.66
CA GLY A 238 -22.73 19.50 -9.24
C GLY A 238 -21.85 18.71 -8.26
N VAL A 239 -20.73 18.12 -8.72
CA VAL A 239 -19.81 17.38 -7.83
C VAL A 239 -19.09 18.35 -6.91
N ASN A 240 -19.30 18.19 -5.59
CA ASN A 240 -18.59 18.96 -4.58
C ASN A 240 -17.12 18.48 -4.49
N THR A 241 -16.22 19.29 -5.03
CA THR A 241 -14.78 18.97 -5.07
C THR A 241 -14.21 18.77 -3.67
N SER A 242 -14.61 19.59 -2.69
CA SER A 242 -14.10 19.52 -1.32
C SER A 242 -14.50 18.23 -0.61
N LEU A 243 -15.78 17.83 -0.75
CA LEU A 243 -16.25 16.55 -0.21
C LEU A 243 -15.57 15.37 -0.90
N MET A 244 -15.28 15.46 -2.19
CA MET A 244 -14.56 14.41 -2.89
C MET A 244 -13.11 14.27 -2.42
N VAL A 245 -12.42 15.38 -2.21
CA VAL A 245 -11.06 15.39 -1.63
C VAL A 245 -11.07 14.74 -0.25
N ALA A 246 -11.98 15.15 0.63
CA ALA A 246 -12.10 14.58 1.98
C ALA A 246 -12.49 13.09 1.92
N GLY A 247 -13.46 12.71 1.09
CA GLY A 247 -13.90 11.33 0.93
C GLY A 247 -12.78 10.40 0.44
N CYS A 248 -12.03 10.81 -0.59
CA CYS A 248 -10.93 10.01 -1.12
C CYS A 248 -9.77 9.88 -0.14
N LEU A 249 -9.34 10.98 0.50
CA LEU A 249 -8.27 10.94 1.50
C LEU A 249 -8.70 10.15 2.74
N GLY A 250 -9.92 10.37 3.21
CA GLY A 250 -10.48 9.67 4.37
C GLY A 250 -10.62 8.17 4.13
N LEU A 251 -11.15 7.75 2.97
CA LEU A 251 -11.24 6.32 2.63
C LEU A 251 -9.86 5.69 2.54
N SER A 252 -8.89 6.38 1.91
CA SER A 252 -7.51 5.92 1.87
C SER A 252 -6.90 5.79 3.25
N GLY A 253 -7.12 6.78 4.13
CA GLY A 253 -6.65 6.76 5.50
C GLY A 253 -7.28 5.66 6.32
N ALA A 254 -8.59 5.43 6.18
CA ALA A 254 -9.30 4.39 6.89
C ALA A 254 -8.79 2.98 6.53
N LEU A 255 -8.61 2.70 5.23
CA LEU A 255 -8.10 1.42 4.79
C LEU A 255 -6.62 1.23 5.13
N ALA A 256 -5.81 2.29 5.06
CA ALA A 256 -4.41 2.23 5.48
C ALA A 256 -4.28 2.03 6.99
N GLY A 257 -5.08 2.72 7.79
CA GLY A 257 -5.08 2.56 9.24
C GLY A 257 -5.56 1.18 9.70
N MET A 258 -6.54 0.61 9.00
CA MET A 258 -6.98 -0.77 9.22
C MET A 258 -5.85 -1.78 8.89
N ALA A 259 -5.13 -1.56 7.79
CA ALA A 259 -3.96 -2.37 7.44
C ALA A 259 -2.86 -2.27 8.50
N GLY A 260 -2.62 -1.07 9.04
CA GLY A 260 -1.68 -0.83 10.14
C GLY A 260 -1.99 -1.63 11.39
N LEU A 261 -3.26 -1.61 11.81
CA LEU A 261 -3.70 -2.45 12.91
C LEU A 261 -3.50 -3.93 12.60
N PHE A 262 -3.83 -4.39 11.39
CA PHE A 262 -3.73 -5.83 11.08
C PHE A 262 -2.28 -6.32 11.08
N GLU A 263 -1.32 -5.49 10.66
CA GLU A 263 0.10 -5.83 10.79
C GLU A 263 0.52 -5.88 12.27
N ALA A 264 0.08 -4.92 13.07
CA ALA A 264 0.39 -4.86 14.50
C ALA A 264 -0.26 -6.01 15.30
N ALA A 265 -1.50 -6.37 15.00
CA ALA A 265 -2.28 -7.37 15.73
C ALA A 265 -2.16 -8.81 15.19
N GLY A 266 -1.65 -8.99 13.97
CA GLY A 266 -1.37 -10.31 13.40
C GLY A 266 0.12 -10.64 13.51
N PRO A 267 0.92 -10.36 12.47
CA PRO A 267 2.35 -10.66 12.40
C PRO A 267 3.19 -10.25 13.61
N VAL A 268 2.99 -9.04 14.14
CA VAL A 268 3.88 -8.45 15.16
C VAL A 268 3.40 -8.74 16.59
N GLY A 269 2.09 -8.69 16.82
CA GLY A 269 1.46 -8.94 18.13
C GLY A 269 1.64 -7.84 19.18
N GLN A 270 2.23 -6.69 18.81
CA GLN A 270 2.49 -5.54 19.66
C GLN A 270 2.86 -4.30 18.83
N LEU A 271 2.93 -3.14 19.46
CA LEU A 271 3.48 -1.93 18.86
C LEU A 271 4.99 -1.86 19.11
N VAL A 272 5.75 -1.73 18.03
CA VAL A 272 7.22 -1.59 18.04
C VAL A 272 7.66 -0.46 17.13
N PRO A 273 8.81 0.20 17.37
CA PRO A 273 9.30 1.29 16.53
C PRO A 273 9.64 0.84 15.09
N SER A 274 9.88 -0.47 14.88
CA SER A 274 10.17 -1.06 13.58
C SER A 274 8.93 -1.44 12.76
N LEU A 275 7.72 -1.15 13.27
CA LEU A 275 6.47 -1.39 12.55
C LEU A 275 6.39 -0.66 11.19
N PRO A 276 6.90 0.58 11.03
CA PRO A 276 6.97 1.25 9.73
C PRO A 276 7.94 0.53 8.78
N VAL A 277 7.39 -0.33 7.94
CA VAL A 277 8.14 -1.14 6.96
C VAL A 277 8.03 -0.61 5.52
N GLY A 278 7.30 0.49 5.31
CA GLY A 278 7.15 1.11 3.98
C GLY A 278 6.02 0.53 3.12
N TYR A 279 5.00 -0.08 3.72
CA TYR A 279 3.85 -0.63 3.01
C TYR A 279 3.01 0.45 2.32
N GLY A 280 2.89 1.63 2.91
CA GLY A 280 2.25 2.79 2.31
C GLY A 280 2.89 3.19 0.98
N PHE A 281 4.23 3.20 0.91
CA PHE A 281 4.94 3.51 -0.33
C PHE A 281 4.84 2.37 -1.35
N THR A 282 5.01 1.13 -0.89
CA THR A 282 4.88 -0.07 -1.74
C THR A 282 3.48 -0.19 -2.35
N ALA A 283 2.44 0.16 -1.58
CA ALA A 283 1.05 0.14 -2.04
C ALA A 283 0.76 1.12 -3.18
N ILE A 284 1.54 2.20 -3.34
CA ILE A 284 1.45 3.09 -4.51
C ILE A 284 1.80 2.29 -5.78
N ILE A 285 2.86 1.47 -5.72
CA ILE A 285 3.27 0.60 -6.83
C ILE A 285 2.17 -0.39 -7.14
N VAL A 286 1.59 -1.02 -6.12
CA VAL A 286 0.46 -1.95 -6.25
C VAL A 286 -0.74 -1.27 -6.91
N ALA A 287 -1.08 -0.05 -6.51
CA ALA A 287 -2.22 0.69 -7.07
C ALA A 287 -2.04 0.95 -8.57
N PHE A 288 -0.84 1.34 -9.01
CA PHE A 288 -0.56 1.55 -10.44
C PHE A 288 -0.42 0.24 -11.22
N LEU A 289 0.19 -0.79 -10.64
CA LEU A 289 0.29 -2.12 -11.23
C LEU A 289 -1.10 -2.74 -11.47
N GLY A 290 -2.00 -2.57 -10.50
CA GLY A 290 -3.42 -2.92 -10.58
C GLY A 290 -4.28 -1.92 -11.35
N ARG A 291 -3.67 -0.87 -11.93
CA ARG A 291 -4.33 0.14 -12.80
C ARG A 291 -5.49 0.87 -12.14
N LEU A 292 -5.41 1.08 -10.84
CA LEU A 292 -6.45 1.72 -10.04
C LEU A 292 -7.80 0.99 -10.12
N ASP A 293 -7.78 -0.31 -10.43
CA ASP A 293 -8.94 -1.18 -10.40
C ASP A 293 -8.85 -2.12 -9.19
N PRO A 294 -9.87 -2.24 -8.33
CA PRO A 294 -9.80 -3.05 -7.12
C PRO A 294 -9.44 -4.52 -7.37
N LEU A 295 -9.94 -5.13 -8.46
CA LEU A 295 -9.59 -6.53 -8.78
C LEU A 295 -8.15 -6.64 -9.29
N GLY A 296 -7.73 -5.69 -10.12
CA GLY A 296 -6.34 -5.58 -10.56
C GLY A 296 -5.37 -5.39 -9.38
N ILE A 297 -5.79 -4.65 -8.36
CA ILE A 297 -5.02 -4.38 -7.14
C ILE A 297 -4.83 -5.64 -6.31
N LEU A 298 -5.85 -6.48 -6.16
CA LEU A 298 -5.73 -7.77 -5.45
C LEU A 298 -4.68 -8.69 -6.10
N LEU A 299 -4.62 -8.72 -7.43
CA LEU A 299 -3.60 -9.49 -8.15
C LEU A 299 -2.22 -8.84 -8.05
N ALA A 300 -2.16 -7.51 -8.19
CA ALA A 300 -0.92 -6.75 -8.09
C ALA A 300 -0.29 -6.84 -6.68
N SER A 301 -1.10 -6.91 -5.62
CA SER A 301 -0.61 -7.07 -4.25
C SER A 301 0.06 -8.42 -4.03
N LEU A 302 -0.39 -9.48 -4.71
CA LEU A 302 0.28 -10.79 -4.68
C LEU A 302 1.64 -10.73 -5.36
N VAL A 303 1.74 -10.06 -6.51
CA VAL A 303 3.03 -9.87 -7.21
C VAL A 303 4.01 -9.03 -6.39
N MET A 304 3.52 -8.00 -5.70
CA MET A 304 4.36 -7.19 -4.82
C MET A 304 4.74 -7.93 -3.55
N ALA A 305 3.82 -8.69 -2.94
CA ALA A 305 4.14 -9.54 -1.79
C ALA A 305 5.17 -10.62 -2.15
N LEU A 306 5.09 -11.21 -3.34
CA LEU A 306 6.10 -12.11 -3.89
C LEU A 306 7.48 -11.44 -3.93
N THR A 307 7.54 -10.23 -4.49
CA THR A 307 8.78 -9.47 -4.60
C THR A 307 9.35 -9.08 -3.23
N TYR A 308 8.48 -8.81 -2.26
CA TYR A 308 8.87 -8.44 -0.89
C TYR A 308 9.47 -9.64 -0.14
N ILE A 309 8.73 -10.75 -0.05
CA ILE A 309 9.18 -11.98 0.65
C ILE A 309 10.40 -12.58 -0.05
N GLY A 310 10.33 -12.69 -1.37
CA GLY A 310 11.45 -13.18 -2.18
C GLY A 310 12.69 -12.28 -2.06
N GLY A 311 12.48 -10.97 -1.96
CA GLY A 311 13.54 -9.99 -1.72
C GLY A 311 14.17 -10.12 -0.34
N GLU A 312 13.38 -10.34 0.71
CA GLU A 312 13.89 -10.64 2.07
C GLU A 312 14.70 -11.94 2.08
N THR A 313 14.19 -13.01 1.46
CA THR A 313 14.92 -14.28 1.33
C THR A 313 16.22 -14.08 0.55
N ALA A 314 16.22 -13.33 -0.55
CA ALA A 314 17.43 -13.00 -1.30
C ALA A 314 18.42 -12.16 -0.48
N GLN A 315 17.93 -11.23 0.34
CA GLN A 315 18.75 -10.45 1.27
C GLN A 315 19.45 -11.37 2.27
N PHE A 316 18.75 -12.36 2.85
CA PHE A 316 19.35 -13.29 3.80
C PHE A 316 20.30 -14.31 3.13
N THR A 317 19.85 -14.98 2.07
CA THR A 317 20.58 -16.08 1.41
C THR A 317 21.76 -15.58 0.59
N LEU A 318 21.57 -14.50 -0.19
CA LEU A 318 22.60 -13.95 -1.06
C LEU A 318 23.38 -12.81 -0.41
N GLN A 319 23.05 -12.42 0.83
CA GLN A 319 23.65 -11.29 1.54
C GLN A 319 23.60 -10.00 0.71
N ILE A 320 22.47 -9.76 0.07
CA ILE A 320 22.22 -8.54 -0.71
C ILE A 320 21.77 -7.44 0.26
N PRO A 321 22.28 -6.20 0.16
CA PRO A 321 21.80 -5.11 1.00
C PRO A 321 20.30 -4.82 0.79
N ALA A 322 19.57 -4.50 1.87
CA ALA A 322 18.14 -4.14 1.81
C ALA A 322 17.88 -2.95 0.84
N ALA A 323 18.85 -2.04 0.71
CA ALA A 323 18.79 -0.93 -0.23
C ALA A 323 18.68 -1.41 -1.69
N ALA A 324 19.35 -2.51 -2.07
CA ALA A 324 19.27 -3.07 -3.42
C ALA A 324 17.89 -3.69 -3.70
N ILE A 325 17.25 -4.30 -2.70
CA ILE A 325 15.86 -4.77 -2.80
C ILE A 325 14.89 -3.59 -2.95
N SER A 326 15.12 -2.50 -2.22
CA SER A 326 14.33 -1.27 -2.35
C SER A 326 14.47 -0.64 -3.74
N VAL A 327 15.69 -0.61 -4.29
CA VAL A 327 15.95 -0.19 -5.67
C VAL A 327 15.23 -1.10 -6.66
N PHE A 328 15.26 -2.41 -6.46
CA PHE A 328 14.54 -3.38 -7.30
C PHE A 328 13.02 -3.10 -7.34
N GLN A 329 12.40 -2.82 -6.19
CA GLN A 329 10.99 -2.42 -6.12
C GLN A 329 10.73 -1.08 -6.82
N GLY A 330 11.62 -0.10 -6.65
CA GLY A 330 11.56 1.19 -7.35
C GLY A 330 11.67 1.05 -8.88
N MET A 331 12.51 0.12 -9.34
CA MET A 331 12.64 -0.21 -10.77
C MET A 331 11.34 -0.78 -11.33
N LEU A 332 10.60 -1.58 -10.55
CA LEU A 332 9.28 -2.07 -10.95
C LEU A 332 8.32 -0.91 -11.24
N LEU A 333 8.23 0.05 -10.32
CA LEU A 333 7.41 1.24 -10.53
C LEU A 333 7.89 2.05 -11.74
N PHE A 334 9.20 2.26 -11.87
CA PHE A 334 9.79 3.02 -12.96
C PHE A 334 9.46 2.41 -14.33
N PHE A 335 9.70 1.10 -14.51
CA PHE A 335 9.37 0.42 -15.76
C PHE A 335 7.87 0.38 -16.01
N LEU A 336 7.06 0.21 -14.98
CA LEU A 336 5.60 0.24 -15.12
C LEU A 336 5.11 1.59 -15.65
N LEU A 337 5.53 2.69 -15.01
CA LEU A 337 5.16 4.04 -15.43
C LEU A 337 5.73 4.36 -16.81
N GLY A 338 6.99 4.02 -17.08
CA GLY A 338 7.63 4.25 -18.37
C GLY A 338 6.94 3.50 -19.51
N LEU A 339 6.63 2.22 -19.33
CA LEU A 339 5.92 1.43 -20.32
C LEU A 339 4.46 1.87 -20.48
N ASP A 340 3.81 2.36 -19.43
CA ASP A 340 2.45 2.89 -19.52
C ASP A 340 2.40 4.20 -20.32
N VAL A 341 3.42 5.05 -20.20
CA VAL A 341 3.61 6.20 -21.09
C VAL A 341 3.79 5.73 -22.54
N LEU A 342 4.65 4.74 -22.81
CA LEU A 342 4.85 4.20 -24.16
C LEU A 342 3.62 3.46 -24.73
N ALA A 343 2.75 2.96 -23.86
CA ALA A 343 1.47 2.38 -24.25
C ALA A 343 0.48 3.48 -24.65
N ARG A 344 0.39 4.57 -23.87
CA ARG A 344 -0.55 5.70 -24.11
C ARG A 344 -0.08 6.67 -25.18
N TYR A 345 1.22 6.77 -25.43
CA TYR A 345 1.82 7.70 -26.39
C TYR A 345 2.60 6.93 -27.47
N ARG A 346 2.64 7.45 -28.70
CA ARG A 346 3.44 6.93 -29.81
C ARG A 346 4.69 7.79 -29.91
N LEU A 347 5.86 7.16 -30.09
CA LEU A 347 7.08 7.86 -30.45
C LEU A 347 7.03 8.17 -31.94
N ARG A 348 6.87 9.45 -32.31
CA ARG A 348 6.98 9.91 -33.70
C ARG A 348 8.31 10.64 -33.84
N LEU A 349 9.15 10.18 -34.78
CA LEU A 349 10.28 10.98 -35.22
C LEU A 349 9.76 12.11 -36.12
N VAL A 350 9.76 13.33 -35.60
CA VAL A 350 9.52 14.52 -36.40
C VAL A 350 10.87 14.89 -37.03
N ARG A 351 11.00 14.75 -38.37
CA ARG A 351 12.12 15.33 -39.12
C ARG A 351 12.01 16.85 -38.99
N ARG A 352 13.11 17.51 -38.58
CA ARG A 352 13.21 18.97 -38.70
C ARG A 352 13.10 19.30 -40.19
N ALA A 353 12.09 20.07 -40.58
CA ALA A 353 12.14 20.77 -41.85
C ALA A 353 13.26 21.81 -41.72
N HIS A 354 14.25 21.73 -42.61
CA HIS A 354 15.32 22.72 -42.72
C HIS A 354 14.82 23.96 -43.43
#